data_AF-A0A0Q9RN52-F1
#
_entry.id   AF-A0A0Q9RN52-F1
#
_cell.length_a   1.000
_cell.length_b   1.000
_cell.length_c   1.000
_cell.angle_alpha   90.00
_cell.angle_beta   90.00
_cell.angle_gamma   90.00
#
_symmetry.space_group_name_H-M   'P 1'
#
loop_
_entity.id
_entity.type
_entity.pdbx_description
1 polymer ?
#
loop_
_entity_poly.entity_id
_entity_poly.type
_entity_poly.pdbx_seq_one_letter_code
_entity_poly.pdbx_strand_id
1 'polypeptide(L)'
;MKVTSHLKWNPVLADPSGQRQAKPRTLGKTMVMDKGLGLNAFQDLLSTSSSHLDMIKIGFGTSPLYPLNVLKSKINSAKESGICIYPGGTFLEVAIRQNEVNSFFDMLIALGFNGIEISDGTIEMERRLRNELIARGLDEGFEVITEYGKKGWGSSIELEELIETVLIDTELGAKMVTIEARESGMGVGIFDHSGKCKDDELQRVISAIPGQQLLWEAPLKSQQVHLINMLGPNIHLGNIPPDELIALEALRRGLRSDTLSLGTRKD
;
A
#
# COMPACT_ATOMS: atom_id res chain seq x y z
N MET A 1 38.94 18.03 -25.92
CA MET A 1 38.38 17.32 -24.75
C MET A 1 37.14 16.57 -25.20
N LYS A 2 37.17 15.23 -25.21
CA LYS A 2 35.94 14.45 -25.40
C LYS A 2 35.17 14.54 -24.09
N VAL A 3 34.13 15.38 -24.04
CA VAL A 3 33.13 15.31 -22.98
C VAL A 3 32.30 14.06 -23.24
N THR A 4 32.75 12.93 -22.73
CA THR A 4 31.87 11.76 -22.55
C THR A 4 30.99 12.07 -21.35
N SER A 5 29.96 12.91 -21.53
CA SER A 5 28.92 13.05 -20.51
C SER A 5 28.18 11.72 -20.48
N HIS A 6 28.48 10.88 -19.48
CA HIS A 6 27.63 9.74 -19.18
C HIS A 6 26.21 10.29 -18.94
N LEU A 7 25.20 9.71 -19.60
CA LEU A 7 23.79 10.07 -19.44
C LEU A 7 23.30 9.70 -18.02
N LYS A 8 23.72 10.49 -17.03
CA LYS A 8 23.38 10.33 -15.62
C LYS A 8 23.00 11.70 -15.06
N TRP A 9 21.84 11.77 -14.42
CA TRP A 9 21.44 12.94 -13.66
C TRP A 9 22.42 13.19 -12.51
N ASN A 10 22.64 14.47 -12.16
CA ASN A 10 23.34 14.81 -10.93
C ASN A 10 22.56 14.21 -9.75
N PRO A 11 23.20 13.47 -8.81
CA PRO A 11 22.50 12.82 -7.70
C PRO A 11 21.65 13.75 -6.84
N VAL A 12 22.11 14.99 -6.62
CA VAL A 12 21.36 16.01 -5.86
C VAL A 12 20.14 16.50 -6.63
N LEU A 13 20.22 16.59 -7.97
CA LEU A 13 19.06 16.92 -8.80
C LEU A 13 18.10 15.73 -8.94
N ALA A 14 18.59 14.49 -8.78
CA ALA A 14 17.77 13.28 -8.86
C ALA A 14 17.04 12.95 -7.54
N ASP A 15 17.60 13.36 -6.40
CA ASP A 15 16.97 13.28 -5.08
C ASP A 15 17.44 14.43 -4.17
N PRO A 16 16.85 15.62 -4.28
CA PRO A 16 17.15 16.75 -3.41
C PRO A 16 17.01 16.44 -1.92
N SER A 17 16.05 15.58 -1.54
CA SER A 17 15.83 15.19 -0.15
C SER A 17 17.01 14.40 0.44
N GLY A 18 17.72 13.63 -0.40
CA GLY A 18 18.76 12.70 0.01
C GLY A 18 18.30 11.57 0.94
N GLN A 19 16.99 11.36 1.07
CA GLN A 19 16.39 10.46 2.07
C GLN A 19 15.85 9.15 1.45
N ARG A 20 15.78 9.05 0.12
CA ARG A 20 15.08 7.94 -0.54
C ARG A 20 15.88 6.65 -0.51
N GLN A 21 15.31 5.61 0.09
CA GLN A 21 15.87 4.25 0.01
C GLN A 21 15.70 3.62 -1.39
N ALA A 22 16.73 2.91 -1.85
CA ALA A 22 16.66 2.01 -2.98
C ALA A 22 15.93 0.69 -2.61
N LYS A 23 15.52 -0.08 -3.63
CA LYS A 23 14.99 -1.43 -3.40
C LYS A 23 16.09 -2.42 -3.00
N PRO A 24 15.80 -3.44 -2.17
CA PRO A 24 14.53 -3.70 -1.50
C PRO A 24 14.32 -2.74 -0.32
N ARG A 25 13.14 -2.11 -0.26
CA ARG A 25 12.85 -1.06 0.73
C ARG A 25 12.34 -1.61 2.03
N THR A 26 12.85 -1.07 3.14
CA THR A 26 12.27 -1.25 4.47
C THR A 26 11.37 -0.08 4.85
N LEU A 27 11.62 1.12 4.32
CA LEU A 27 10.81 2.33 4.53
C LEU A 27 10.39 2.97 3.21
N GLY A 28 9.35 3.80 3.25
CA GLY A 28 8.88 4.56 2.10
C GLY A 28 8.35 3.65 1.00
N LYS A 29 7.62 2.60 1.38
CA LYS A 29 6.99 1.68 0.41
C LYS A 29 5.84 2.38 -0.30
N THR A 30 5.64 2.04 -1.56
CA THR A 30 4.49 2.47 -2.35
C THR A 30 3.65 1.28 -2.76
N MET A 31 2.37 1.29 -2.42
CA MET A 31 1.37 0.34 -2.88
C MET A 31 0.44 1.01 -3.91
N VAL A 32 0.39 0.44 -5.12
CA VAL A 32 -0.54 0.87 -6.17
C VAL A 32 -1.82 0.04 -6.11
N MET A 33 -2.96 0.70 -6.28
CA MET A 33 -4.26 0.08 -6.43
C MET A 33 -4.57 -0.14 -7.92
N ASP A 34 -4.66 -1.39 -8.34
CA ASP A 34 -5.04 -1.78 -9.71
C ASP A 34 -6.49 -2.27 -9.74
N LYS A 35 -7.36 -1.50 -10.39
CA LYS A 35 -8.81 -1.76 -10.48
C LYS A 35 -9.25 -2.31 -11.84
N GLY A 36 -8.32 -2.65 -12.73
CA GLY A 36 -8.68 -3.09 -14.07
C GLY A 36 -7.68 -2.75 -15.17
N LEU A 37 -6.40 -2.51 -14.86
CA LEU A 37 -5.42 -2.25 -15.90
C LEU A 37 -5.34 -3.43 -16.87
N GLY A 38 -5.44 -3.13 -18.17
CA GLY A 38 -5.11 -4.07 -19.22
C GLY A 38 -3.63 -4.46 -19.17
N LEU A 39 -3.29 -5.62 -19.75
CA LEU A 39 -1.94 -6.17 -19.65
C LEU A 39 -0.85 -5.23 -20.17
N ASN A 40 -1.09 -4.55 -21.30
CA ASN A 40 -0.11 -3.61 -21.88
C ASN A 40 0.12 -2.41 -20.96
N ALA A 41 -0.95 -1.79 -20.44
CA ALA A 41 -0.82 -0.67 -19.50
C ALA A 41 -0.11 -1.09 -18.21
N PHE A 42 -0.34 -2.32 -17.74
CA PHE A 42 0.38 -2.88 -16.60
C PHE A 42 1.87 -3.07 -16.90
N GLN A 43 2.23 -3.56 -18.09
CA GLN A 43 3.62 -3.69 -18.51
C GLN A 43 4.30 -2.32 -18.68
N ASP A 44 3.58 -1.32 -19.19
CA ASP A 44 4.07 0.05 -19.30
C ASP A 44 4.32 0.68 -17.93
N LEU A 45 3.42 0.44 -16.96
CA LEU A 45 3.62 0.84 -15.56
C LEU A 45 4.93 0.25 -15.02
N LEU A 46 5.12 -1.07 -15.14
CA LEU A 46 6.30 -1.75 -14.62
C LEU A 46 7.59 -1.29 -15.32
N SER A 47 7.59 -1.16 -16.64
CA SER A 47 8.78 -0.74 -17.39
C SER A 47 9.22 0.68 -17.04
N THR A 48 8.26 1.57 -16.75
CA THR A 48 8.52 2.98 -16.45
C THR A 48 8.89 3.21 -14.99
N SER A 49 8.28 2.47 -14.06
CA SER A 49 8.20 2.91 -12.66
C SER A 49 8.38 1.80 -11.61
N SER A 50 8.71 0.56 -12.02
CA SER A 50 8.93 -0.56 -11.10
C SER A 50 9.99 -0.28 -10.02
N SER A 51 10.96 0.59 -10.27
CA SER A 51 11.94 1.03 -9.27
C SER A 51 11.28 1.76 -8.08
N HIS A 52 10.10 2.35 -8.25
CA HIS A 52 9.38 3.17 -7.27
C HIS A 52 8.12 2.50 -6.71
N LEU A 53 7.79 1.30 -7.19
CA LEU A 53 6.61 0.53 -6.83
C LEU A 53 7.00 -0.67 -5.97
N ASP A 54 6.45 -0.82 -4.77
CA ASP A 54 6.82 -1.95 -3.90
C ASP A 54 5.71 -3.01 -3.84
N MET A 55 4.45 -2.59 -3.99
CA MET A 55 3.30 -3.48 -3.86
C MET A 55 2.18 -3.12 -4.84
N ILE A 56 1.39 -4.11 -5.25
CA ILE A 56 0.20 -3.95 -6.09
C ILE A 56 -0.98 -4.68 -5.46
N LYS A 57 -2.02 -3.93 -5.09
CA LYS A 57 -3.31 -4.46 -4.66
C LYS A 57 -4.21 -4.60 -5.89
N ILE A 58 -4.60 -5.83 -6.24
CA ILE A 58 -5.69 -6.06 -7.21
C ILE A 58 -7.01 -5.77 -6.49
N GLY A 59 -7.61 -4.63 -6.81
CA GLY A 59 -8.57 -3.98 -5.95
C GLY A 59 -9.78 -4.82 -5.55
N PHE A 60 -10.16 -4.69 -4.27
CA PHE A 60 -11.41 -5.22 -3.69
C PHE A 60 -11.67 -6.67 -4.12
N GLY A 61 -12.78 -6.94 -4.82
CA GLY A 61 -13.16 -8.26 -5.34
C GLY A 61 -12.94 -8.44 -6.84
N THR A 62 -12.01 -7.72 -7.46
CA THR A 62 -11.88 -7.71 -8.94
C THR A 62 -11.14 -8.91 -9.52
N SER A 63 -10.28 -9.59 -8.75
CA SER A 63 -9.50 -10.74 -9.22
C SER A 63 -10.28 -11.76 -10.08
N PRO A 64 -11.46 -12.27 -9.67
CA PRO A 64 -12.22 -13.24 -10.47
C PRO A 64 -12.83 -12.66 -11.76
N LEU A 65 -12.82 -11.34 -11.96
CA LEU A 65 -13.37 -10.67 -13.14
C LEU A 65 -12.37 -10.57 -14.29
N TYR A 66 -11.08 -10.82 -14.04
CA TYR A 66 -10.06 -10.82 -15.08
C TYR A 66 -10.09 -12.13 -15.89
N PRO A 67 -9.80 -12.07 -17.19
CA PRO A 67 -9.39 -13.26 -17.93
C PRO A 67 -8.18 -13.90 -17.24
N LEU A 68 -8.23 -15.22 -17.01
CA LEU A 68 -7.26 -15.93 -16.17
C LEU A 68 -5.81 -15.76 -16.66
N ASN A 69 -5.62 -15.79 -17.98
CA ASN A 69 -4.32 -15.56 -18.61
C ASN A 69 -3.78 -14.15 -18.34
N VAL A 70 -4.65 -13.12 -18.39
CA VAL A 70 -4.27 -11.73 -18.11
C VAL A 70 -3.83 -11.58 -16.66
N LEU A 71 -4.64 -12.08 -15.71
CA LEU A 71 -4.30 -11.99 -14.29
C LEU A 71 -2.99 -12.71 -13.97
N LYS A 72 -2.81 -13.93 -14.48
CA LYS A 72 -1.57 -14.70 -14.28
C LYS A 72 -0.34 -14.00 -14.87
N SER A 73 -0.47 -13.38 -16.05
CA SER A 73 0.61 -12.58 -16.63
C SER A 73 0.97 -11.37 -15.78
N LYS A 74 -0.03 -10.63 -15.26
CA LYS A 74 0.22 -9.50 -14.35
C LYS A 74 0.97 -9.93 -13.09
N ILE A 75 0.54 -11.04 -12.48
CA ILE A 75 1.17 -11.61 -11.28
C ILE A 75 2.63 -11.97 -11.55
N ASN A 76 2.90 -12.69 -12.64
CA ASN A 76 4.27 -13.08 -13.00
C ASN A 76 5.17 -11.86 -13.24
N SER A 77 4.72 -10.88 -14.03
CA SER A 77 5.52 -9.69 -14.33
C SER A 77 5.80 -8.83 -13.10
N ALA A 78 4.85 -8.72 -12.16
CA ALA A 78 5.07 -8.04 -10.89
C ALA A 78 6.15 -8.76 -10.05
N LYS A 79 6.04 -10.09 -9.93
CA LYS A 79 7.00 -10.91 -9.18
C LYS A 79 8.41 -10.86 -9.76
N GLU A 80 8.54 -10.94 -11.09
CA GLU A 80 9.81 -10.79 -11.79
C GLU A 80 10.46 -9.42 -11.54
N SER A 81 9.64 -8.40 -11.27
CA SER A 81 10.08 -7.05 -10.90
C SER A 81 10.31 -6.86 -9.38
N GLY A 82 10.23 -7.93 -8.60
CA GLY A 82 10.39 -7.90 -7.14
C GLY A 82 9.30 -7.10 -6.43
N ILE A 83 8.06 -7.17 -6.92
CA ILE A 83 6.89 -6.46 -6.37
C ILE A 83 5.96 -7.47 -5.68
N CYS A 84 5.48 -7.13 -4.49
CA CYS A 84 4.44 -7.89 -3.80
C CYS A 84 3.10 -7.62 -4.49
N ILE A 85 2.43 -8.64 -5.01
CA ILE A 85 1.12 -8.53 -5.65
C ILE A 85 0.14 -9.43 -4.93
N TYR A 86 -1.03 -8.88 -4.62
CA TYR A 86 -2.03 -9.54 -3.79
C TYR A 86 -3.45 -9.06 -4.12
N PRO A 87 -4.49 -9.89 -3.89
CA PRO A 87 -5.88 -9.46 -4.02
C PRO A 87 -6.31 -8.58 -2.84
N GLY A 88 -7.26 -7.68 -3.05
CA GLY A 88 -7.84 -6.88 -1.97
C GLY A 88 -8.56 -7.73 -0.92
N GLY A 89 -8.51 -7.30 0.33
CA GLY A 89 -9.03 -8.02 1.49
C GLY A 89 -10.54 -8.24 1.42
N THR A 90 -11.28 -7.32 0.79
CA THR A 90 -12.71 -7.51 0.50
C THR A 90 -12.99 -8.83 -0.24
N PHE A 91 -12.08 -9.32 -1.08
CA PHE A 91 -12.28 -10.62 -1.75
C PHE A 91 -12.18 -11.79 -0.78
N LEU A 92 -11.26 -11.73 0.19
CA LEU A 92 -11.19 -12.70 1.28
C LEU A 92 -12.47 -12.63 2.13
N GLU A 93 -12.97 -11.44 2.43
CA GLU A 93 -14.24 -11.25 3.16
C GLU A 93 -15.43 -11.88 2.41
N VAL A 94 -15.46 -11.79 1.08
CA VAL A 94 -16.44 -12.52 0.25
C VAL A 94 -16.28 -14.03 0.44
N ALA A 95 -15.05 -14.57 0.37
CA ALA A 95 -14.80 -16.00 0.58
C ALA A 95 -15.24 -16.48 1.97
N ILE A 96 -15.00 -15.69 3.02
CA ILE A 96 -15.45 -15.97 4.38
C ILE A 96 -16.98 -16.08 4.42
N ARG A 97 -17.71 -15.08 3.87
CA ARG A 97 -19.18 -15.11 3.87
C ARG A 97 -19.79 -16.27 3.08
N GLN A 98 -19.09 -16.75 2.07
CA GLN A 98 -19.55 -17.89 1.26
C GLN A 98 -19.08 -19.25 1.82
N ASN A 99 -18.30 -19.26 2.91
CA ASN A 99 -17.62 -20.47 3.43
C ASN A 99 -16.65 -21.10 2.40
N GLU A 100 -16.05 -20.29 1.54
CA GLU A 100 -15.16 -20.72 0.43
C GLU A 100 -13.70 -20.27 0.63
N VAL A 101 -13.27 -20.08 1.88
CA VAL A 101 -11.90 -19.67 2.22
C VAL A 101 -10.85 -20.64 1.64
N ASN A 102 -11.13 -21.95 1.66
CA ASN A 102 -10.19 -22.93 1.11
C ASN A 102 -9.98 -22.73 -0.40
N SER A 103 -11.06 -22.64 -1.17
CA SER A 103 -10.98 -22.42 -2.61
C SER A 103 -10.36 -21.06 -2.96
N PHE A 104 -10.53 -20.04 -2.12
CA PHE A 104 -9.83 -18.77 -2.27
C PHE A 104 -8.31 -18.96 -2.19
N PHE A 105 -7.81 -19.60 -1.13
CA PHE A 105 -6.36 -19.86 -0.96
C PHE A 105 -5.80 -20.73 -2.07
N ASP A 106 -6.49 -21.83 -2.44
CA ASP A 106 -6.09 -22.72 -3.53
C ASP A 106 -5.88 -21.96 -4.84
N MET A 107 -6.79 -21.03 -5.15
CA MET A 107 -6.70 -20.22 -6.36
C MET A 107 -5.56 -19.19 -6.30
N LEU A 108 -5.34 -18.57 -5.14
CA LEU A 108 -4.22 -17.63 -4.96
C LEU A 108 -2.87 -18.32 -5.19
N ILE A 109 -2.70 -19.53 -4.64
CA ILE A 109 -1.52 -20.37 -4.81
C ILE A 109 -1.35 -20.78 -6.28
N ALA A 110 -2.42 -21.27 -6.91
CA ALA A 110 -2.39 -21.73 -8.31
C ALA A 110 -2.08 -20.60 -9.32
N LEU A 111 -2.55 -19.38 -9.02
CA LEU A 111 -2.23 -18.17 -9.78
C LEU A 111 -0.80 -17.67 -9.52
N GLY A 112 -0.25 -18.01 -8.36
CA GLY A 112 1.08 -17.66 -7.95
C GLY A 112 1.19 -16.25 -7.37
N PHE A 113 0.15 -15.71 -6.74
CA PHE A 113 0.28 -14.51 -5.92
C PHE A 113 1.39 -14.69 -4.87
N ASN A 114 2.04 -13.61 -4.46
CA ASN A 114 3.10 -13.64 -3.43
C ASN A 114 2.77 -12.80 -2.19
N GLY A 115 1.56 -12.24 -2.13
CA GLY A 115 1.03 -11.63 -0.93
C GLY A 115 -0.47 -11.89 -0.78
N ILE A 116 -1.00 -11.54 0.38
CA ILE A 116 -2.41 -11.61 0.74
C ILE A 116 -2.77 -10.44 1.66
N GLU A 117 -3.96 -9.87 1.50
CA GLU A 117 -4.53 -8.90 2.43
C GLU A 117 -5.60 -9.57 3.30
N ILE A 118 -5.53 -9.35 4.62
CA ILE A 118 -6.52 -9.82 5.59
C ILE A 118 -7.20 -8.60 6.21
N SER A 119 -8.50 -8.49 5.98
CA SER A 119 -9.33 -7.37 6.41
C SER A 119 -10.68 -7.85 6.94
N ASP A 120 -11.32 -6.99 7.71
CA ASP A 120 -12.67 -7.12 8.27
C ASP A 120 -13.44 -5.78 8.16
N GLY A 121 -13.15 -4.99 7.13
CA GLY A 121 -13.75 -3.67 6.92
C GLY A 121 -15.22 -3.73 6.50
N THR A 122 -15.68 -4.86 5.95
CA THR A 122 -17.05 -5.05 5.46
C THR A 122 -17.83 -6.09 6.28
N ILE A 123 -17.15 -7.06 6.91
CA ILE A 123 -17.78 -8.15 7.68
C ILE A 123 -17.35 -8.12 9.14
N GLU A 124 -18.11 -8.77 10.02
CA GLU A 124 -17.63 -9.07 11.36
C GLU A 124 -16.78 -10.33 11.29
N MET A 125 -15.52 -10.23 11.71
CA MET A 125 -14.61 -11.36 11.79
C MET A 125 -14.17 -11.52 13.24
N GLU A 126 -14.32 -12.73 13.79
CA GLU A 126 -13.78 -13.02 15.10
C GLU A 126 -12.25 -12.95 15.08
N ARG A 127 -11.65 -12.42 16.16
CA ARG A 127 -10.19 -12.33 16.31
C ARG A 127 -9.49 -13.67 16.08
N ARG A 128 -10.10 -14.77 16.54
CA ARG A 128 -9.59 -16.12 16.33
C ARG A 128 -9.45 -16.46 14.85
N LEU A 129 -10.49 -16.20 14.06
CA LEU A 129 -10.47 -16.46 12.61
C LEU A 129 -9.42 -15.58 11.91
N ARG A 130 -9.31 -14.30 12.29
CA ARG A 130 -8.26 -13.41 11.76
C ARG A 130 -6.86 -13.98 12.01
N ASN A 131 -6.58 -14.43 13.23
CA ASN A 131 -5.29 -15.01 13.60
C ASN A 131 -4.99 -16.29 12.81
N GLU A 132 -6.00 -17.16 12.64
CA GLU A 132 -5.90 -18.38 11.82
C GLU A 132 -5.60 -18.06 10.35
N LEU A 133 -6.22 -17.01 9.80
CA LEU A 133 -5.97 -16.55 8.43
C LEU A 133 -4.57 -15.95 8.26
N ILE A 134 -4.06 -15.20 9.25
CA ILE A 134 -2.69 -14.66 9.23
C ILE A 134 -1.68 -15.81 9.22
N ALA A 135 -1.84 -16.75 10.15
CA ALA A 135 -0.96 -17.91 10.25
C ALA A 135 -0.99 -18.74 8.95
N ARG A 136 -2.19 -19.01 8.41
CA ARG A 136 -2.33 -19.72 7.13
C ARG A 136 -1.66 -18.97 5.98
N GLY A 137 -1.81 -17.66 5.90
CA GLY A 137 -1.15 -16.85 4.89
C GLY A 137 0.37 -17.00 4.91
N LEU A 138 0.96 -17.02 6.11
CA LEU A 138 2.40 -17.22 6.30
C LEU A 138 2.84 -18.65 5.98
N ASP A 139 2.07 -19.66 6.39
CA ASP A 139 2.36 -21.08 6.13
C ASP A 139 2.37 -21.40 4.62
N GLU A 140 1.50 -20.75 3.85
CA GLU A 140 1.45 -20.86 2.38
C GLU A 140 2.52 -20.00 1.68
N GLY A 141 3.35 -19.28 2.43
CA GLY A 141 4.49 -18.50 1.93
C GLY A 141 4.14 -17.12 1.37
N PHE A 142 2.98 -16.57 1.71
CA PHE A 142 2.61 -15.20 1.32
C PHE A 142 3.28 -14.14 2.20
N GLU A 143 3.58 -12.97 1.62
CA GLU A 143 3.70 -11.75 2.40
C GLU A 143 2.29 -11.33 2.89
N VAL A 144 2.05 -11.41 4.19
CA VAL A 144 0.76 -11.07 4.78
C VAL A 144 0.72 -9.57 5.11
N ILE A 145 -0.28 -8.89 4.58
CA ILE A 145 -0.64 -7.52 4.92
C ILE A 145 -2.00 -7.58 5.59
N THR A 146 -2.18 -6.83 6.67
CA THR A 146 -3.50 -6.69 7.27
C THR A 146 -4.03 -5.29 7.06
N GLU A 147 -5.33 -5.11 7.20
CA GLU A 147 -5.98 -3.80 7.14
C GLU A 147 -6.79 -3.58 8.41
N TYR A 148 -6.73 -2.34 8.90
CA TYR A 148 -7.61 -1.81 9.93
C TYR A 148 -8.49 -0.73 9.30
N GLY A 149 -9.79 -0.97 9.35
CA GLY A 149 -10.81 -0.12 8.76
C GLY A 149 -12.17 -0.46 9.36
N LYS A 150 -12.96 0.57 9.70
CA LYS A 150 -14.27 0.37 10.33
C LYS A 150 -15.41 0.42 9.33
N LYS A 151 -16.50 -0.27 9.68
CA LYS A 151 -17.72 -0.37 8.89
C LYS A 151 -18.47 0.96 8.85
N GLY A 152 -18.49 1.61 7.69
CA GLY A 152 -19.47 2.65 7.37
C GLY A 152 -18.87 4.04 7.11
N TRP A 153 -19.63 4.87 6.39
CA TRP A 153 -19.25 6.25 6.12
C TRP A 153 -19.27 7.06 7.43
N GLY A 154 -18.18 7.77 7.73
CA GLY A 154 -18.04 8.56 8.95
C GLY A 154 -17.47 7.82 10.16
N SER A 155 -16.98 6.59 10.01
CA SER A 155 -16.32 5.87 11.11
C SER A 155 -15.00 6.55 11.51
N SER A 156 -14.81 6.79 12.81
CA SER A 156 -13.54 7.23 13.41
C SER A 156 -12.62 6.04 13.69
N ILE A 157 -11.33 6.33 13.84
CA ILE A 157 -10.36 5.37 14.37
C ILE A 157 -10.59 5.23 15.87
N GLU A 158 -10.82 4.01 16.34
CA GLU A 158 -10.75 3.68 17.76
C GLU A 158 -9.31 3.30 18.09
N LEU A 159 -8.61 4.19 18.78
CA LEU A 159 -7.17 4.11 18.96
C LEU A 159 -6.74 2.83 19.67
N GLU A 160 -7.44 2.44 20.73
CA GLU A 160 -7.14 1.25 21.51
C GLU A 160 -7.27 -0.04 20.68
N GLU A 161 -8.33 -0.14 19.87
CA GLU A 161 -8.58 -1.28 18.97
C GLU A 161 -7.56 -1.34 17.85
N LEU A 162 -7.15 -0.19 17.31
CA LEU A 162 -6.08 -0.10 16.32
C LEU A 162 -4.74 -0.56 16.91
N ILE A 163 -4.38 -0.07 18.10
CA ILE A 163 -3.13 -0.47 18.78
C ILE A 163 -3.14 -1.99 19.00
N GLU A 164 -4.22 -2.53 19.55
CA GLU A 164 -4.37 -3.97 19.77
C GLU A 164 -4.22 -4.75 18.46
N THR A 165 -4.90 -4.31 17.40
CA THR A 165 -4.83 -4.95 16.08
C THR A 165 -3.42 -4.92 15.53
N VAL A 166 -2.73 -3.78 15.59
CA VAL A 166 -1.36 -3.67 15.07
C VAL A 166 -0.39 -4.54 15.85
N LEU A 167 -0.48 -4.53 17.19
CA LEU A 167 0.39 -5.35 18.02
C LEU A 167 0.19 -6.85 17.75
N ILE A 168 -1.06 -7.33 17.77
CA ILE A 168 -1.36 -8.75 17.57
C ILE A 168 -1.01 -9.18 16.14
N ASP A 169 -1.43 -8.44 15.13
CA ASP A 169 -1.22 -8.83 13.73
C ASP A 169 0.29 -8.86 13.41
N THR A 170 1.06 -7.89 13.89
CA THR A 170 2.52 -7.87 13.67
C THR A 170 3.27 -8.92 14.49
N GLU A 171 2.82 -9.23 15.72
CA GLU A 171 3.38 -10.33 16.52
C GLU A 171 3.16 -11.69 15.84
N LEU A 172 2.02 -11.87 15.17
CA LEU A 172 1.71 -13.06 14.37
C LEU A 172 2.49 -13.11 13.05
N GLY A 173 3.19 -12.04 12.67
CA GLY A 173 4.06 -12.00 11.50
C GLY A 173 3.50 -11.23 10.30
N ALA A 174 2.38 -10.51 10.43
CA ALA A 174 1.94 -9.58 9.40
C ALA A 174 3.04 -8.53 9.14
N LYS A 175 3.30 -8.27 7.86
CA LYS A 175 4.41 -7.40 7.45
C LYS A 175 4.15 -5.94 7.79
N MET A 176 2.90 -5.51 7.59
CA MET A 176 2.39 -4.16 7.79
C MET A 176 0.90 -4.20 8.07
N VAL A 177 0.40 -3.17 8.73
CA VAL A 177 -1.04 -2.91 8.89
C VAL A 177 -1.42 -1.65 8.13
N THR A 178 -2.40 -1.80 7.24
CA THR A 178 -2.95 -0.73 6.42
C THR A 178 -3.97 0.06 7.23
N ILE A 179 -3.85 1.39 7.26
CA ILE A 179 -4.88 2.29 7.76
C ILE A 179 -5.78 2.66 6.59
N GLU A 180 -7.02 2.16 6.62
CA GLU A 180 -7.99 2.30 5.52
C GLU A 180 -8.38 3.77 5.28
N ALA A 181 -8.34 4.17 4.01
CA ALA A 181 -8.92 5.41 3.49
C ALA A 181 -9.87 5.17 2.30
N ARG A 182 -10.05 3.90 1.91
CA ARG A 182 -10.78 3.48 0.71
C ARG A 182 -10.18 4.10 -0.56
N GLU A 183 -10.85 3.86 -1.67
CA GLU A 183 -10.48 4.49 -2.94
C GLU A 183 -10.80 6.00 -2.95
N SER A 184 -11.88 6.42 -2.27
CA SER A 184 -12.30 7.82 -2.28
C SER A 184 -11.37 8.73 -1.49
N GLY A 185 -10.75 8.20 -0.43
CA GLY A 185 -10.02 9.02 0.54
C GLY A 185 -10.93 9.97 1.34
N MET A 186 -12.25 9.77 1.35
CA MET A 186 -13.20 10.73 1.93
C MET A 186 -14.13 10.06 2.94
N GLY A 187 -14.20 10.64 4.14
CA GLY A 187 -15.15 10.27 5.19
C GLY A 187 -14.85 8.93 5.87
N VAL A 188 -13.58 8.53 5.94
CA VAL A 188 -13.15 7.25 6.50
C VAL A 188 -11.76 7.39 7.11
N GLY A 189 -11.52 6.68 8.22
CA GLY A 189 -10.23 6.64 8.90
C GLY A 189 -9.75 8.05 9.29
N ILE A 190 -8.50 8.34 8.93
CA ILE A 190 -7.83 9.63 9.19
C ILE A 190 -8.32 10.78 8.30
N PHE A 191 -9.29 10.57 7.41
CA PHE A 191 -9.80 11.63 6.53
C PHE A 191 -11.26 11.98 6.82
N ASP A 192 -11.56 13.27 6.81
CA ASP A 192 -12.93 13.78 6.93
C ASP A 192 -13.71 13.65 5.62
N HIS A 193 -14.99 14.05 5.63
CA HIS A 193 -15.89 13.99 4.48
C HIS A 193 -15.42 14.78 3.24
N SER A 194 -14.47 15.71 3.41
CA SER A 194 -13.85 16.49 2.34
C SER A 194 -12.50 15.92 1.88
N GLY A 195 -12.06 14.82 2.50
CA GLY A 195 -10.76 14.18 2.25
C GLY A 195 -9.58 14.88 2.94
N LYS A 196 -9.85 15.84 3.84
CA LYS A 196 -8.82 16.50 4.64
C LYS A 196 -8.41 15.61 5.80
N CYS A 197 -7.12 15.59 6.10
CA CYS A 197 -6.60 14.81 7.21
C CYS A 197 -7.09 15.36 8.56
N LYS A 198 -7.45 14.45 9.46
CA LYS A 198 -7.77 14.73 10.85
C LYS A 198 -6.49 14.66 11.67
N ASP A 199 -5.76 15.77 11.71
CA ASP A 199 -4.41 15.82 12.28
C ASP A 199 -4.33 15.32 13.73
N ASP A 200 -5.34 15.58 14.55
CA ASP A 200 -5.39 15.09 15.93
C ASP A 200 -5.49 13.57 16.03
N GLU A 201 -6.30 12.93 15.16
CA GLU A 201 -6.38 11.47 15.07
C GLU A 201 -5.04 10.90 14.57
N LEU A 202 -4.45 11.50 13.54
CA LEU A 202 -3.17 11.07 13.01
C LEU A 202 -2.06 11.13 14.07
N GLN A 203 -1.96 12.24 14.81
CA GLN A 203 -0.98 12.43 15.88
C GLN A 203 -1.13 11.40 17.00
N ARG A 204 -2.36 11.07 17.37
CA ARG A 204 -2.66 10.00 18.35
C ARG A 204 -2.13 8.64 17.89
N VAL A 205 -2.36 8.28 16.63
CA VAL A 205 -1.90 6.99 16.08
C VAL A 205 -0.38 6.91 16.07
N ILE A 206 0.32 7.91 15.52
CA ILE A 206 1.79 7.88 15.40
C ILE A 206 2.51 8.00 16.75
N SER A 207 1.84 8.54 17.78
CA SER A 207 2.39 8.58 19.15
C SER A 207 2.32 7.22 19.83
N ALA A 208 1.41 6.34 19.41
CA ALA A 208 1.19 5.04 20.02
C ALA A 208 1.85 3.89 19.23
N ILE A 209 1.96 4.03 17.90
CA ILE A 209 2.39 2.95 17.01
C ILE A 209 3.62 3.40 16.21
N PRO A 210 4.69 2.60 16.15
CA PRO A 210 5.83 2.88 15.29
C PRO A 210 5.40 2.98 13.81
N GLY A 211 5.61 4.14 13.18
CA GLY A 211 5.14 4.40 11.81
C GLY A 211 5.69 3.48 10.72
N GLN A 212 6.73 2.69 11.00
CA GLN A 212 7.32 1.72 10.06
C GLN A 212 6.45 0.47 9.85
N GLN A 213 5.51 0.23 10.77
CA GLN A 213 4.55 -0.88 10.69
C GLN A 213 3.27 -0.50 9.94
N LEU A 214 3.07 0.79 9.68
CA LEU A 214 1.81 1.32 9.16
C LEU A 214 1.94 1.69 7.68
N LEU A 215 0.97 1.25 6.89
CA LEU A 215 0.74 1.68 5.52
C LEU A 215 -0.48 2.60 5.48
N TRP A 216 -0.29 3.84 5.04
CA TRP A 216 -1.38 4.82 4.99
C TRP A 216 -1.98 4.86 3.59
N GLU A 217 -3.26 4.53 3.44
CA GLU A 217 -3.95 4.76 2.18
C GLU A 217 -4.09 6.27 1.94
N ALA A 218 -3.66 6.75 0.77
CA ALA A 218 -3.69 8.17 0.41
C ALA A 218 -3.91 8.33 -1.10
N PRO A 219 -5.12 7.98 -1.60
CA PRO A 219 -5.40 7.99 -3.03
C PRO A 219 -5.31 9.39 -3.67
N LEU A 220 -5.54 10.45 -2.90
CA LEU A 220 -5.53 11.83 -3.42
C LEU A 220 -4.17 12.50 -3.23
N LYS A 221 -3.73 13.27 -4.24
CA LYS A 221 -2.49 14.08 -4.17
C LYS A 221 -2.42 14.93 -2.89
N SER A 222 -3.50 15.60 -2.52
CA SER A 222 -3.55 16.46 -1.32
C SER A 222 -3.22 15.67 -0.04
N GLN A 223 -3.67 14.42 0.04
CA GLN A 223 -3.40 13.53 1.17
C GLN A 223 -1.95 13.09 1.19
N GLN A 224 -1.41 12.71 0.03
CA GLN A 224 0.00 12.34 -0.13
C GLN A 224 0.92 13.48 0.30
N VAL A 225 0.66 14.71 -0.17
CA VAL A 225 1.41 15.92 0.22
C VAL A 225 1.33 16.15 1.73
N HIS A 226 0.13 16.11 2.28
CA HIS A 226 -0.10 16.37 3.70
C HIS A 226 0.63 15.37 4.59
N LEU A 227 0.49 14.08 4.31
CA LEU A 227 1.15 13.02 5.08
C LEU A 227 2.67 13.08 4.93
N ILE A 228 3.21 13.34 3.74
CA ILE A 228 4.66 13.50 3.54
C ILE A 228 5.20 14.69 4.34
N ASN A 229 4.49 15.82 4.36
CA ASN A 229 4.91 16.99 5.13
C ASN A 229 4.84 16.77 6.64
N MET A 230 3.82 16.04 7.11
CA MET A 230 3.62 15.76 8.54
C MET A 230 4.54 14.67 9.09
N LEU A 231 4.74 13.58 8.32
CA LEU A 231 5.38 12.36 8.80
C LEU A 231 6.73 12.07 8.14
N GLY A 232 7.09 12.85 7.11
CA GLY A 232 8.30 12.70 6.33
C GLY A 232 8.14 11.83 5.07
N PRO A 233 9.11 11.90 4.13
CA PRO A 233 9.01 11.25 2.82
C PRO A 233 9.19 9.73 2.85
N ASN A 234 9.50 9.15 4.02
CA ASN A 234 9.79 7.72 4.21
C ASN A 234 8.62 6.92 4.81
N ILE A 235 7.43 7.49 4.91
CA ILE A 235 6.22 6.74 5.27
C ILE A 235 5.76 5.80 4.15
N HIS A 236 5.14 4.69 4.51
CA HIS A 236 4.50 3.79 3.55
C HIS A 236 3.16 4.41 3.10
N LEU A 237 2.94 4.47 1.78
CA LEU A 237 1.69 4.98 1.21
C LEU A 237 1.07 3.95 0.29
N GLY A 238 -0.24 3.79 0.37
CA GLY A 238 -1.01 2.90 -0.49
C GLY A 238 -2.23 3.55 -1.12
N ASN A 239 -2.97 2.74 -1.88
CA ASN A 239 -4.03 3.19 -2.77
C ASN A 239 -3.57 4.25 -3.77
N ILE A 240 -2.29 4.23 -4.14
CA ILE A 240 -1.76 5.16 -5.12
C ILE A 240 -2.30 4.79 -6.50
N PRO A 241 -2.93 5.73 -7.23
CA PRO A 241 -3.32 5.49 -8.61
C PRO A 241 -2.10 5.14 -9.48
N PRO A 242 -2.22 4.20 -10.43
CA PRO A 242 -1.10 3.79 -11.28
C PRO A 242 -0.41 4.97 -12.00
N ASP A 243 -1.18 5.97 -12.41
CA ASP A 243 -0.73 7.17 -13.11
C ASP A 243 -0.09 8.24 -12.21
N GLU A 244 -0.27 8.14 -10.89
CA GLU A 244 0.34 9.06 -9.91
C GLU A 244 1.67 8.54 -9.33
N LEU A 245 2.12 7.34 -9.70
CA LEU A 245 3.30 6.70 -9.08
C LEU A 245 4.58 7.54 -9.21
N ILE A 246 4.89 8.06 -10.40
CA ILE A 246 6.04 8.95 -10.61
C ILE A 246 5.84 10.30 -9.93
N ALA A 247 4.60 10.82 -9.94
CA ALA A 247 4.28 12.08 -9.28
C ALA A 247 4.46 11.99 -7.75
N LEU A 248 4.13 10.86 -7.15
CA LEU A 248 4.39 10.57 -5.74
C LEU A 248 5.90 10.47 -5.46
N GLU A 249 6.67 9.80 -6.31
CA GLU A 249 8.12 9.74 -6.12
C GLU A 249 8.75 11.14 -6.18
N ALA A 250 8.25 12.02 -7.07
CA ALA A 250 8.67 13.42 -7.12
C ALA A 250 8.34 14.16 -5.81
N LEU A 251 7.17 13.91 -5.21
CA LEU A 251 6.82 14.45 -3.90
C LEU A 251 7.81 13.98 -2.81
N ARG A 252 8.12 12.69 -2.76
CA ARG A 252 9.04 12.12 -1.76
C ARG A 252 10.46 12.71 -1.83
N ARG A 253 10.90 13.11 -3.03
CA ARG A 253 12.25 13.63 -3.26
C ARG A 253 12.39 15.15 -3.20
N GLY A 254 11.28 15.87 -3.01
CA GLY A 254 11.28 17.34 -3.09
C GLY A 254 11.46 17.88 -4.52
N LEU A 255 11.04 17.11 -5.52
CA LEU A 255 11.07 17.48 -6.95
C LEU A 255 9.77 18.13 -7.43
N ARG A 256 8.81 18.34 -6.52
CA ARG A 256 7.53 18.99 -6.79
C ARG A 256 7.37 20.17 -5.84
N SER A 257 6.72 21.23 -6.31
CA SER A 257 6.57 22.49 -5.53
C SER A 257 6.01 22.28 -4.13
N ASP A 258 5.08 21.33 -3.99
CA ASP A 258 4.42 21.01 -2.72
C ASP A 258 5.37 20.53 -1.61
N THR A 259 6.53 19.97 -1.97
CA THR A 259 7.52 19.39 -1.05
C THR A 259 8.95 19.88 -1.31
N LEU A 260 9.10 20.99 -2.04
CA LEU A 260 10.41 21.54 -2.42
C LEU A 260 11.33 21.81 -1.21
N SER A 261 10.75 22.16 -0.06
CA SER A 261 11.46 22.37 1.20
C SER A 261 12.17 21.12 1.75
N LEU A 262 11.81 19.91 1.31
CA LEU A 262 12.55 18.70 1.67
C LEU A 262 13.98 18.71 1.08
N GLY A 263 14.18 19.42 -0.03
CA GLY A 263 15.46 19.50 -0.74
C GLY A 263 16.36 20.66 -0.32
N THR A 264 15.88 21.58 0.53
CA THR A 264 16.73 22.65 1.05
C THR A 264 17.64 22.08 2.13
N ARG A 265 18.95 22.01 1.85
CA ARG A 265 19.94 21.68 2.88
C ARG A 265 19.78 22.68 4.03
N LYS A 266 19.58 22.16 5.25
CA LYS A 266 19.84 22.94 6.45
C LYS A 266 21.36 23.09 6.50
N ASP A 267 21.83 24.34 6.45
CA ASP A 267 23.25 24.67 6.63
C ASP A 267 23.78 24.13 7.97
#